data_AF-A0A832HKU3-F1
#
_entry.id   AF-A0A832HKU3-F1
#
_cell.length_a   1.000
_cell.length_b   1.000
_cell.length_c   1.000
_cell.angle_alpha   90.00
_cell.angle_beta   90.00
_cell.angle_gamma   90.00
#
_symmetry.space_group_name_H-M   'P 1'
#
loop_
_entity.id
_entity.type
_entity.pdbx_description
1 polymer ?
#
loop_
_entity_poly.entity_id
_entity_poly.type
_entity_poly.pdbx_seq_one_letter_code
_entity_poly.pdbx_strand_id
1 'polypeptide(L)' 'MGRGDRRTRKGKIYAGSSGKARLRPKKSSKTMNKKK' A
#
# COMPACT_ATOMS: atom_id res chain seq x y z
N MET A 1 4.62 -14.08 -11.71
CA MET A 1 3.61 -14.13 -10.62
C MET A 1 2.37 -13.32 -11.02
N GLY A 2 1.17 -13.92 -10.97
CA GLY A 2 -0.08 -13.36 -11.53
C GLY A 2 -1.10 -12.85 -10.50
N ARG A 3 -2.32 -12.54 -10.95
CA ARG A 3 -3.42 -12.01 -10.11
C ARG A 3 -3.94 -13.00 -9.04
N GLY A 4 -3.70 -14.30 -9.20
CA GLY A 4 -4.06 -15.31 -8.20
C GLY A 4 -3.10 -15.39 -7.00
N ASP A 5 -1.86 -14.89 -7.13
CA ASP A 5 -0.87 -15.01 -6.06
C ASP A 5 -0.99 -13.88 -5.03
N ARG A 6 -1.62 -14.18 -3.90
CA ARG A 6 -1.84 -13.27 -2.76
C ARG A 6 -0.55 -12.82 -2.07
N ARG A 7 0.62 -13.37 -2.41
CA ARG A 7 1.92 -12.89 -1.90
C ARG A 7 2.43 -11.67 -2.67
N THR A 8 1.89 -11.43 -3.86
CA THR A 8 2.27 -10.28 -4.69
C THR A 8 1.35 -9.08 -4.50
N ARG A 9 1.85 -7.89 -4.84
CA ARG A 9 1.03 -6.67 -4.86
C ARG A 9 -0.19 -6.83 -5.75
N LYS A 10 -0.02 -7.41 -6.95
CA LYS A 10 -1.10 -7.61 -7.93
C LYS A 10 -2.19 -8.54 -7.39
N GLY A 11 -1.82 -9.66 -6.77
CA GLY A 11 -2.82 -10.57 -6.19
C GLY A 11 -3.51 -10.02 -4.95
N LYS A 12 -2.81 -9.22 -4.11
CA LYS A 12 -3.45 -8.49 -3.01
C LYS A 12 -4.44 -7.42 -3.49
N ILE A 13 -4.12 -6.71 -4.59
CA ILE A 13 -5.04 -5.73 -5.20
C ILE A 13 -6.30 -6.45 -5.71
N TYR A 14 -6.12 -7.53 -6.46
CA TYR A 14 -7.24 -8.29 -7.04
C TYR A 14 -8.13 -8.92 -5.96
N ALA A 15 -7.53 -9.49 -4.91
CA ALA A 15 -8.26 -10.06 -3.78
C ALA A 15 -8.84 -9.01 -2.81
N GLY A 16 -8.63 -7.70 -3.04
CA GLY A 16 -9.14 -6.63 -2.18
C GLY A 16 -8.51 -6.55 -0.78
N SER A 17 -7.53 -7.39 -0.45
CA SER A 17 -6.94 -7.48 0.90
C SER A 17 -5.68 -6.61 1.06
N SER A 18 -5.33 -6.30 2.31
CA SER A 18 -4.07 -5.64 2.69
C SER A 18 -3.00 -6.67 3.08
N GLY A 19 -1.75 -6.21 3.24
CA GLY A 19 -0.64 -7.03 3.74
C GLY A 19 0.70 -6.44 3.37
N LYS A 20 1.80 -7.13 3.74
CA LYS A 20 3.18 -6.65 3.48
C LYS A 20 3.43 -6.28 2.01
N ALA A 21 2.85 -7.01 1.07
CA ALA A 21 2.98 -6.74 -0.36
C ALA A 21 2.08 -5.61 -0.91
N ARG A 22 1.06 -5.20 -0.16
CA ARG A 22 0.17 -4.07 -0.47
C ARG A 22 0.06 -3.19 0.77
N LEU A 23 1.18 -2.52 1.08
CA LEU A 23 1.21 -1.51 2.12
C LEU A 23 0.24 -0.40 1.73
N ARG A 24 -0.68 -0.06 2.64
CA ARG A 24 -1.44 1.18 2.50
C ARG A 24 -0.42 2.31 2.67
N PRO A 25 -0.43 3.34 1.81
CA PRO A 25 0.41 4.50 2.05
C PRO A 25 0.13 4.96 3.49
N LYS A 26 1.19 5.06 4.31
CA LYS A 26 1.07 5.75 5.59
C LYS A 26 0.53 7.12 5.22
N LYS A 27 -0.65 7.49 5.75
CA LYS A 27 -1.19 8.84 5.57
C LYS A 27 -0.04 9.76 5.91
N SER A 28 0.58 10.40 4.91
CA SER A 28 1.59 11.38 5.17
C SER A 28 0.85 12.44 5.93
N SER A 29 1.09 12.55 7.24
CA SER A 29 1.02 13.86 7.85
C SER A 29 2.08 14.67 7.11
N LYS A 30 1.71 15.22 5.94
CA LYS A 30 2.32 16.43 5.43
C LYS A 30 1.98 17.44 6.51
N THR A 31 2.77 17.44 7.58
CA THR A 31 2.85 18.53 8.51
C THR A 31 3.34 19.66 7.63
N MET A 32 2.37 20.48 7.22
CA MET A 32 2.61 21.74 6.58
C MET A 32 3.61 22.52 7.43
N ASN A 33 4.47 23.27 6.75
CA ASN A 33 5.04 24.49 7.29
C ASN A 33 6.16 24.33 8.33
N LYS A 34 7.38 24.05 7.86
CA LYS A 34 8.58 24.57 8.55
C LYS A 34 8.87 25.97 8.00
N LYS A 35 8.06 26.97 8.39
CA LYS A 35 8.48 28.37 8.41
C LYS A 35 9.20 28.60 9.73
N LYS A 36 10.50 28.81 9.69
CA LYS A 36 11.27 29.79 10.46
C LYS A 36 12.70 29.79 9.93
#